data_AF-A0A7K1BG75-F1
#
_entry.id   AF-A0A7K1BG75-F1
#
_cell.length_a   1.000
_cell.length_b   1.000
_cell.length_c   1.000
_cell.angle_alpha   90.00
_cell.angle_beta   90.00
_cell.angle_gamma   90.00
#
_symmetry.space_group_name_H-M   'P 1'
#
loop_
_entity.id
_entity.type
_entity.pdbx_description
1 polymer ?
#
loop_
_entity_poly.entity_id
_entity_poly.type
_entity_poly.pdbx_seq_one_letter_code
_entity_poly.pdbx_strand_id
1 'polypeptide(L)'
;LTDLTEQERDEIYRLTAHAMQVIRKVSSPQGFNLGMNQGEVSGAGIAEHIHQHVVPRWGGDANFMPIIGKTKVMPQLLSLTRDEIAAAW
;
A
#
# COMPACT_ATOMS: atom_id res chain seq x y z
N LEU A 1 -10.65 -10.60 -8.57
CA LEU A 1 -11.64 -9.50 -8.67
C LEU A 1 -12.98 -10.00 -9.21
N THR A 2 -12.96 -10.76 -10.31
CA THR A 2 -14.15 -11.37 -10.93
C THR A 2 -14.82 -12.42 -10.06
N ASP A 3 -14.05 -13.06 -9.19
CA ASP A 3 -14.52 -14.19 -8.38
C ASP A 3 -14.97 -13.76 -6.97
N LEU A 4 -14.87 -12.47 -6.66
CA LEU A 4 -15.35 -11.90 -5.40
C LEU A 4 -16.83 -11.55 -5.50
N THR A 5 -17.55 -11.76 -4.41
CA THR A 5 -18.90 -11.22 -4.22
C THR A 5 -18.89 -9.69 -4.28
N GLU A 6 -20.06 -9.09 -4.48
CA GLU A 6 -20.20 -7.62 -4.42
C GLU A 6 -19.82 -7.09 -3.03
N GLN A 7 -20.23 -7.79 -1.97
CA GLN A 7 -19.94 -7.41 -0.58
C GLN A 7 -18.44 -7.39 -0.28
N GLU A 8 -17.69 -8.39 -0.74
CA GLU A 8 -16.23 -8.43 -0.58
C GLU A 8 -15.54 -7.30 -1.36
N ARG A 9 -16.01 -7.00 -2.57
CA ARG A 9 -15.47 -5.87 -3.37
C ARG A 9 -15.72 -4.54 -2.67
N ASP A 10 -16.92 -4.32 -2.16
CA ASP A 10 -17.28 -3.12 -1.42
C ASP A 10 -16.46 -2.99 -0.13
N GLU A 11 -16.26 -4.08 0.58
CA GLU A 11 -15.44 -4.08 1.80
C GLU A 11 -13.98 -3.76 1.50
N ILE A 12 -13.39 -4.29 0.43
CA ILE A 12 -12.03 -3.93 -0.01
C ILE A 12 -11.91 -2.43 -0.24
N TYR A 13 -12.87 -1.81 -0.93
CA TYR A 13 -12.85 -0.36 -1.18
C TYR A 13 -13.05 0.46 0.10
N ARG A 14 -13.94 0.03 1.00
CA ARG A 14 -14.10 0.69 2.31
C ARG A 14 -12.83 0.62 3.14
N LEU A 15 -12.20 -0.56 3.22
CA LEU A 15 -10.93 -0.75 3.93
C LEU A 15 -9.80 0.07 3.30
N THR A 16 -9.76 0.15 1.97
CA THR A 16 -8.79 0.98 1.24
C THR A 16 -8.94 2.46 1.61
N ALA A 17 -10.17 2.98 1.60
CA ALA A 17 -10.44 4.37 1.96
C ALA A 17 -10.09 4.66 3.43
N HIS A 18 -10.44 3.74 4.34
CA HIS A 18 -10.09 3.85 5.77
C HIS A 18 -8.57 3.86 5.98
N ALA A 19 -7.86 2.91 5.35
CA ALA A 19 -6.41 2.83 5.41
C ALA A 19 -5.75 4.14 4.93
N MET A 20 -6.25 4.76 3.85
CA MET A 20 -5.74 6.05 3.38
C MET A 20 -5.90 7.16 4.42
N GLN A 21 -7.03 7.20 5.13
CA GLN A 21 -7.27 8.19 6.19
C GLN A 21 -6.33 7.96 7.38
N VAL A 22 -6.19 6.71 7.83
CA VAL A 22 -5.29 6.33 8.92
C VAL A 22 -3.84 6.66 8.59
N ILE A 23 -3.36 6.23 7.41
CA ILE A 23 -1.98 6.51 6.96
C ILE A 23 -1.76 8.02 6.81
N ARG A 24 -2.79 8.78 6.39
CA ARG A 24 -2.67 10.23 6.32
C ARG A 24 -2.46 10.87 7.68
N LYS A 25 -3.17 10.39 8.70
CA LYS A 25 -3.02 10.85 10.09
C LYS A 25 -1.65 10.50 10.67
N VAL A 26 -1.14 9.29 10.39
CA VAL A 26 0.11 8.79 10.97
C VAL A 26 1.35 9.36 10.28
N SER A 27 1.33 9.52 8.96
CA SER A 27 2.56 9.77 8.18
C SER A 27 2.51 11.00 7.27
N SER A 28 1.36 11.69 7.15
CA SER A 28 1.20 12.90 6.31
C SER A 28 1.75 12.80 4.88
N PRO A 29 1.39 11.77 4.09
CA PRO A 29 1.78 11.68 2.69
C PRO A 29 1.07 12.74 1.84
N GLN A 30 1.71 13.12 0.74
CA GLN A 30 1.17 14.09 -0.21
C GLN A 30 0.26 13.43 -1.26
N GLY A 31 0.34 12.11 -1.42
CA GLY A 31 -0.50 11.35 -2.33
C GLY A 31 -0.46 9.85 -2.04
N PHE A 32 -1.19 9.08 -2.85
CA PHE A 32 -1.23 7.62 -2.77
C PHE A 32 -1.20 7.01 -4.17
N ASN A 33 -0.54 5.87 -4.32
CA ASN A 33 -0.82 4.94 -5.41
C ASN A 33 -1.67 3.79 -4.90
N LEU A 34 -2.78 3.54 -5.59
CA LEU A 34 -3.65 2.40 -5.36
C LEU A 34 -3.54 1.49 -6.59
N GLY A 35 -3.30 0.21 -6.39
CA GLY A 35 -3.26 -0.75 -7.49
C GLY A 35 -3.32 -2.20 -7.01
N MET A 36 -3.56 -3.11 -7.95
CA MET A 36 -3.54 -4.54 -7.71
C MET A 36 -2.92 -5.24 -8.92
N ASN A 37 -2.19 -6.31 -8.66
CA ASN A 37 -1.66 -7.18 -9.71
C ASN A 37 -2.49 -8.47 -9.71
N GLN A 38 -3.13 -8.81 -10.84
CA GLN A 38 -4.00 -10.00 -10.95
C GLN A 38 -3.42 -10.97 -11.97
N GLY A 39 -3.08 -12.19 -11.51
CA GLY A 39 -2.43 -13.21 -12.32
C GLY A 39 -0.90 -13.08 -12.33
N GLU A 40 -0.23 -14.21 -12.58
CA GLU A 40 1.23 -14.33 -12.49
C GLU A 40 1.95 -13.35 -13.43
N VAL A 41 1.49 -13.25 -14.69
CA VAL A 41 2.08 -12.38 -15.72
C VAL A 41 2.02 -10.89 -15.34
N SER A 42 1.02 -10.49 -14.55
CA SER A 42 0.88 -9.11 -14.06
C SER A 42 1.73 -8.83 -12.80
N GLY A 43 2.57 -9.77 -12.38
CA GLY A 43 3.44 -9.60 -11.21
C GLY A 43 2.73 -9.81 -9.88
N ALA A 44 1.68 -10.63 -9.85
CA ALA A 44 1.08 -11.07 -8.58
C ALA A 44 2.03 -12.07 -7.89
N GLY A 45 2.58 -11.69 -6.74
CA GLY A 45 3.46 -12.58 -5.97
C GLY A 45 2.77 -13.84 -5.45
N ILE A 46 1.45 -13.76 -5.24
CA ILE A 46 0.56 -14.91 -4.97
C ILE A 46 -0.59 -14.79 -5.96
N ALA A 47 -0.49 -15.50 -7.09
CA ALA A 47 -1.43 -15.34 -8.21
C ALA A 47 -2.88 -15.65 -7.84
N GLU A 48 -3.10 -16.53 -6.85
CA GLU A 48 -4.42 -16.97 -6.39
C GLU A 48 -5.07 -16.04 -5.35
N HIS A 49 -4.31 -15.10 -4.76
CA HIS A 49 -4.82 -14.23 -3.70
C HIS A 49 -4.78 -12.77 -4.12
N ILE A 50 -5.98 -12.21 -4.30
CA ILE A 50 -6.15 -10.79 -4.56
C ILE A 50 -5.71 -9.94 -3.35
N HIS A 51 -4.90 -8.92 -3.61
CA HIS A 51 -4.49 -7.96 -2.58
C HIS A 51 -4.37 -6.57 -3.21
N GLN A 52 -4.96 -5.58 -2.54
CA GLN A 52 -4.96 -4.19 -2.95
C GLN A 52 -3.78 -3.47 -2.28
N HIS A 53 -2.92 -2.86 -3.09
CA HIS A 53 -1.81 -2.05 -2.61
C HIS A 53 -2.31 -0.64 -2.30
N VAL A 54 -1.92 -0.12 -1.13
CA VAL A 54 -2.12 1.27 -0.71
C VAL A 54 -0.76 1.86 -0.37
N VAL A 55 -0.16 2.57 -1.32
CA VAL A 55 1.23 3.04 -1.20
C VAL A 55 1.24 4.57 -0.99
N PRO A 56 1.56 5.08 0.22
CA PRO A 56 1.71 6.51 0.44
C PRO A 56 2.91 7.06 -0.32
N ARG A 57 2.79 8.29 -0.83
CA ARG A 57 3.79 8.96 -1.68
C ARG A 57 4.14 10.35 -1.15
N TRP A 58 5.40 10.73 -1.31
CA TRP A 58 5.94 12.06 -1.00
C TRP A 58 6.74 12.60 -2.18
N GLY A 59 6.76 13.92 -2.35
CA GLY A 59 7.63 14.57 -3.31
C GLY A 59 9.10 14.20 -3.04
N GLY A 60 9.76 13.64 -4.05
CA GLY A 60 11.16 13.22 -3.96
C GLY A 60 11.41 11.86 -3.27
N ASP A 61 10.37 11.06 -3.03
CA ASP A 61 10.53 9.71 -2.47
C ASP A 61 11.27 8.74 -3.42
N ALA A 62 11.23 9.00 -4.72
CA ALA A 62 12.14 8.45 -5.72
C ALA A 62 13.32 9.42 -5.92
N ASN A 63 14.39 9.21 -5.16
CA ASN A 63 15.61 10.02 -5.23
C ASN A 63 16.79 9.23 -5.84
N PHE A 64 17.98 9.82 -5.84
CA PHE A 64 19.20 9.22 -6.38
C PHE A 64 19.49 7.82 -5.81
N MET A 65 19.15 7.57 -4.54
CA MET A 65 19.50 6.33 -3.84
C MET A 65 18.84 5.09 -4.45
N PRO A 66 17.51 5.03 -4.67
CA PRO A 66 16.90 3.89 -5.35
C PRO A 66 17.23 3.83 -6.85
N ILE A 67 17.43 4.98 -7.52
CA ILE A 67 17.58 5.03 -8.99
C ILE A 67 19.01 4.68 -9.43
N ILE A 68 20.03 5.27 -8.80
CA ILE A 68 21.44 5.10 -9.19
C ILE A 68 22.17 4.20 -8.19
N GLY A 69 21.95 4.42 -6.89
CA GLY A 69 22.57 3.65 -5.82
C GLY A 69 21.95 2.26 -5.59
N LYS A 70 20.86 1.92 -6.30
CA LYS A 70 20.07 0.68 -6.16
C LYS A 70 19.74 0.32 -4.70
N THR A 71 19.62 1.32 -3.84
CA THR A 71 19.42 1.16 -2.40
C THR A 71 18.18 1.93 -1.98
N LYS A 72 17.20 1.23 -1.43
CA LYS A 72 16.01 1.86 -0.83
C LYS A 72 16.24 2.05 0.65
N VAL A 73 16.31 3.31 1.10
CA VAL A 73 16.38 3.63 2.52
C VAL A 73 15.00 3.43 3.14
N MET A 74 14.91 2.58 4.17
CA MET A 74 13.72 2.38 4.98
C MET A 74 13.94 3.09 6.33
N PRO A 75 13.39 4.31 6.52
CA PRO A 75 13.70 5.12 7.69
C PRO A 75 13.06 4.60 8.99
N GLN A 76 12.09 3.68 8.89
CA GLN A 76 11.32 3.15 10.00
C GLN A 76 11.20 1.63 9.93
N LEU A 77 11.26 0.97 11.09
CA LEU A 77 11.06 -0.48 11.22
C LEU A 77 9.60 -0.85 10.91
N LEU A 78 9.40 -1.99 10.25
CA LEU A 78 8.06 -2.48 9.90
C LEU A 78 7.16 -2.70 11.13
N SER A 79 7.75 -3.18 12.24
CA SER A 79 7.02 -3.37 13.50
C SER A 79 6.47 -2.06 14.04
N LEU A 80 7.30 -1.00 14.07
CA LEU A 80 6.88 0.32 14.54
C LEU A 80 5.79 0.91 13.63
N THR A 81 5.98 0.83 12.31
CA THR A 81 4.95 1.28 11.35
C THR A 81 3.63 0.53 11.53
N ARG A 82 3.69 -0.78 11.75
CA ARG A 82 2.49 -1.59 12.02
C ARG A 82 1.79 -1.13 13.29
N ASP A 83 2.54 -0.90 14.37
CA ASP A 83 1.95 -0.50 15.66
C ASP A 83 1.31 0.89 15.60
N GLU A 84 1.94 1.86 14.91
CA GLU A 84 1.37 3.19 14.70
C GLU A 84 0.08 3.16 13.87
N ILE A 85 0.09 2.39 12.77
CA ILE A 85 -1.11 2.22 11.93
C ILE A 85 -2.21 1.52 12.72
N ALA A 86 -1.90 0.43 13.41
CA ALA A 86 -2.88 -0.32 14.19
C ALA A 86 -3.48 0.49 15.34
N ALA A 87 -2.68 1.33 16.01
CA ALA A 87 -3.17 2.21 17.07
C ALA A 87 -4.07 3.35 16.56
N ALA A 88 -3.92 3.73 15.29
CA ALA A 88 -4.70 4.78 14.64
C ALA A 88 -5.86 4.27 13.78
N TRP A 89 -5.99 2.94 13.65
CA TRP A 89 -7.02 2.25 12.87
C TRP A 89 -8.39 2.32 13.55
#